data_AF-A0A4R0YI41-F1
#
_entry.id   AF-A0A4R0YI41-F1
#
_cell.length_a   1.000
_cell.length_b   1.000
_cell.length_c   1.000
_cell.angle_alpha   90.00
_cell.angle_beta   90.00
_cell.angle_gamma   90.00
#
_symmetry.space_group_name_H-M   'P 1'
#
loop_
_entity.id
_entity.type
_entity.pdbx_description
1 polymer ?
#
loop_
_entity_poly.entity_id
_entity_poly.type
_entity_poly.pdbx_seq_one_letter_code
_entity_poly.pdbx_strand_id
1 'polypeptide(L)'
;MNTFLVLVSGLLWWVLYSSIGALFVAIIVWAILRWMERGMVVFNRTYLACLIWLMIDALVGAVVFYRAKGHIDATVMMHSVGWRIAIIVNMLLGAWLLWRMVPRIDARRIKPTSACLAVAVVMMVGFGLYTSLVG
;
A
#
# COMPACT_ATOMS: atom_id res chain seq x y z
N MET A 1 5.00 -29.22 -16.26
CA MET A 1 4.89 -28.07 -17.18
C MET A 1 3.71 -27.17 -16.84
N ASN A 2 2.48 -27.69 -16.77
CA ASN A 2 1.27 -26.88 -16.58
C ASN A 2 1.26 -26.04 -15.28
N THR A 3 1.65 -26.64 -14.15
CA THR A 3 1.72 -25.94 -12.85
C THR A 3 2.70 -24.77 -12.84
N PHE A 4 3.86 -24.90 -13.50
CA PHE A 4 4.84 -23.83 -13.61
C PHE A 4 4.31 -22.65 -14.43
N LEU A 5 3.68 -22.92 -15.58
CA LEU A 5 3.05 -21.91 -16.43
C LEU A 5 1.93 -21.16 -15.68
N VAL A 6 1.10 -21.88 -14.92
CA VAL A 6 0.04 -21.29 -14.10
C VAL A 6 0.61 -20.38 -13.00
N LEU A 7 1.66 -20.82 -12.30
CA LEU A 7 2.31 -20.02 -11.26
C LEU A 7 2.95 -18.75 -11.82
N VAL A 8 3.67 -18.85 -12.94
CA VAL A 8 4.30 -17.70 -13.60
C VAL A 8 3.24 -16.72 -14.12
N SER A 9 2.19 -17.21 -14.75
CA SER A 9 1.06 -16.39 -15.21
C SER A 9 0.39 -15.66 -14.04
N GLY A 10 0.12 -16.36 -12.93
CA GLY A 10 -0.45 -15.77 -11.72
C GLY A 10 0.45 -14.69 -11.11
N LEU A 11 1.78 -14.92 -11.05
CA LEU A 11 2.74 -13.94 -10.58
C LEU A 11 2.77 -12.69 -11.47
N LEU A 12 2.73 -12.87 -12.79
CA LEU A 12 2.73 -11.76 -13.74
C LEU A 12 1.49 -10.89 -13.56
N TRP A 13 0.30 -11.51 -13.49
CA TRP A 13 -0.95 -10.79 -13.25
C TRP A 13 -0.95 -10.06 -11.92
N TRP A 14 -0.46 -10.69 -10.86
CA TRP A 14 -0.35 -10.06 -9.56
C TRP A 14 0.52 -8.79 -9.62
N VAL A 15 1.71 -8.88 -10.22
CA VAL A 15 2.61 -7.73 -10.37
C VAL A 15 1.98 -6.63 -11.24
N LEU A 16 1.31 -6.99 -12.34
CA LEU A 16 0.69 -6.03 -13.25
C LEU A 16 -0.44 -5.25 -12.59
N TYR A 17 -1.35 -5.92 -11.88
CA TYR A 17 -2.44 -5.25 -11.17
C TYR A 17 -1.92 -4.39 -10.01
N SER A 18 -0.97 -4.91 -9.22
CA SER A 18 -0.33 -4.14 -8.16
C SER A 18 0.43 -2.92 -8.71
N SER A 19 1.03 -3.02 -9.89
CA SER A 19 1.72 -1.92 -10.56
C SER A 19 0.79 -0.76 -10.93
N ILE A 20 -0.35 -1.07 -11.52
CA ILE A 20 -1.36 -0.06 -11.89
C ILE A 20 -1.88 0.63 -10.62
N GLY A 21 -2.28 -0.12 -9.60
CA GLY A 21 -2.72 0.43 -8.32
C GLY A 21 -1.64 1.28 -7.64
N ALA A 22 -0.39 0.81 -7.67
CA ALA A 22 0.74 1.50 -7.07
C ALA A 22 1.06 2.82 -7.76
N LEU A 23 0.77 2.96 -9.05
CA LEU A 23 0.95 4.22 -9.75
C LEU A 23 0.02 5.31 -9.19
N PHE A 24 -1.26 5.00 -8.96
CA PHE A 24 -2.20 5.95 -8.35
C PHE A 24 -1.80 6.33 -6.93
N VAL A 25 -1.46 5.33 -6.11
CA VAL A 25 -0.99 5.57 -4.73
C VAL A 25 0.30 6.39 -4.72
N ALA A 26 1.23 6.09 -5.62
CA ALA A 26 2.49 6.80 -5.73
C ALA A 26 2.32 8.26 -6.14
N ILE A 27 1.35 8.59 -7.00
CA ILE A 27 1.04 9.99 -7.36
C ILE A 27 0.56 10.76 -6.11
N ILE A 28 -0.34 10.18 -5.33
CA ILE A 28 -0.85 10.78 -4.08
C ILE A 28 0.30 11.01 -3.10
N VAL A 29 1.08 9.96 -2.82
CA VAL A 29 2.22 10.03 -1.90
C VAL A 29 3.25 11.04 -2.36
N TRP A 30 3.59 11.04 -3.65
CA TRP A 30 4.57 11.97 -4.22
C TRP A 30 4.11 13.42 -4.09
N ALA A 31 2.84 13.71 -4.39
CA ALA A 31 2.27 15.06 -4.24
C ALA A 31 2.33 15.55 -2.79
N ILE A 32 1.96 14.68 -1.84
CA ILE A 32 1.98 15.01 -0.40
C ILE A 32 3.41 15.22 0.10
N LEU A 33 4.33 14.33 -0.24
CA LEU A 33 5.73 14.45 0.18
C LEU A 33 6.37 15.71 -0.39
N ARG A 34 6.09 16.05 -1.65
CA ARG A 34 6.54 17.30 -2.27
C ARG A 34 5.99 18.52 -1.54
N TRP A 35 4.71 18.49 -1.13
CA TRP A 35 4.07 19.55 -0.37
C TRP A 35 4.70 19.71 1.02
N MET A 36 4.85 18.62 1.76
CA MET A 36 5.33 18.61 3.15
C MET A 36 6.82 18.93 3.27
N GLU A 37 7.64 18.38 2.37
CA GLU A 37 9.08 18.60 2.41
C GLU A 37 9.53 19.84 1.64
N ARG A 38 8.65 20.47 0.83
CA ARG A 38 8.98 21.59 -0.08
C ARG A 38 10.21 21.32 -0.96
N GLY A 39 10.49 20.04 -1.24
CA GLY A 39 11.66 19.60 -1.97
C GLY A 39 11.29 18.64 -3.09
N MET A 40 12.21 18.44 -4.02
CA MET A 40 12.02 17.47 -5.08
C MET A 40 12.19 16.05 -4.52
N VAL A 41 11.17 15.21 -4.73
CA VAL A 41 11.14 13.80 -4.33
C VAL A 41 11.20 12.94 -5.58
N VAL A 42 12.06 11.92 -5.57
CA VAL A 42 12.29 11.05 -6.72
C VAL A 42 11.08 10.12 -6.90
N PHE A 43 10.29 10.37 -7.95
CA PHE A 43 9.07 9.59 -8.25
C PHE A 43 9.34 8.09 -8.40
N ASN A 44 10.47 7.70 -9.00
CA ASN A 44 10.83 6.30 -9.17
C ASN A 44 10.97 5.56 -7.84
N ARG A 45 11.53 6.21 -6.81
CA ARG A 45 11.71 5.61 -5.47
C ARG A 45 10.40 5.58 -4.68
N THR A 46 9.56 6.61 -4.81
CA THR A 46 8.21 6.60 -4.21
C THR A 46 7.34 5.52 -4.82
N TYR A 47 7.39 5.36 -6.14
CA TYR A 47 6.68 4.31 -6.86
C TYR A 47 7.12 2.92 -6.41
N LEU A 48 8.44 2.64 -6.36
CA LEU A 48 8.95 1.36 -5.87
C LEU A 48 8.46 1.05 -4.45
N ALA A 49 8.49 2.03 -3.54
CA ALA A 49 8.02 1.85 -2.17
C ALA A 49 6.51 1.54 -2.12
N CYS A 50 5.69 2.25 -2.91
CA CYS A 50 4.25 1.99 -2.99
C CYS A 50 3.93 0.64 -3.65
N LEU A 51 4.72 0.24 -4.65
CA LEU A 51 4.59 -1.06 -5.31
C LEU A 51 4.83 -2.21 -4.33
N ILE A 52 5.94 -2.16 -3.59
CA ILE A 52 6.27 -3.18 -2.58
C ILE A 52 5.19 -3.21 -1.50
N TRP A 53 4.73 -2.04 -1.06
CA TRP A 53 3.68 -1.94 -0.07
C TRP A 53 2.37 -2.60 -0.53
N LEU A 54 1.90 -2.29 -1.75
CA LEU A 54 0.70 -2.88 -2.32
C LEU A 54 0.83 -4.37 -2.65
N MET A 55 2.02 -4.83 -3.04
CA MET A 55 2.25 -6.26 -3.23
C MET A 55 2.12 -7.00 -1.90
N ILE A 56 2.67 -6.45 -0.81
CA ILE A 56 2.52 -7.05 0.53
C ILE A 56 1.04 -7.06 0.93
N ASP A 57 0.32 -5.96 0.74
CA ASP A 57 -1.12 -5.88 1.04
C ASP A 57 -1.95 -6.89 0.24
N ALA A 58 -1.67 -7.04 -1.06
CA ALA A 58 -2.33 -8.03 -1.91
C ALA A 58 -2.06 -9.47 -1.45
N LEU A 59 -0.82 -9.76 -1.02
CA LEU A 59 -0.46 -11.08 -0.48
C LEU A 59 -1.19 -11.36 0.84
N VAL A 60 -1.21 -10.40 1.76
CA VAL A 60 -1.92 -10.51 3.05
C VAL A 60 -3.41 -10.69 2.80
N GLY A 61 -4.01 -9.89 1.90
CA GLY A 61 -5.40 -10.01 1.49
C GLY A 61 -5.74 -11.38 0.92
N ALA A 62 -4.87 -11.94 0.06
CA ALA A 62 -5.04 -13.28 -0.49
C ALA A 62 -4.99 -14.38 0.59
N VAL A 63 -4.07 -14.29 1.55
CA VAL A 63 -3.99 -15.25 2.67
C VAL A 63 -5.23 -15.17 3.55
N VAL A 64 -5.72 -13.96 3.84
CA VAL A 64 -6.95 -13.74 4.62
C VAL A 64 -8.16 -14.32 3.89
N PHE A 65 -8.29 -14.04 2.58
CA PHE A 65 -9.36 -14.58 1.74
C PHE A 65 -9.36 -16.10 1.69
N TYR A 66 -8.18 -16.71 1.55
CA TYR A 66 -8.02 -18.15 1.56
C TYR A 66 -8.43 -18.77 2.91
N ARG A 67 -7.97 -18.18 4.03
CA ARG A 67 -8.35 -18.65 5.38
C ARG A 67 -9.84 -18.48 5.67
N ALA A 68 -10.46 -17.44 5.13
CA ALA A 68 -11.88 -17.17 5.26
C ALA A 68 -12.76 -18.05 4.36
N LYS A 69 -12.19 -19.00 3.59
CA LYS A 69 -12.91 -19.85 2.63
C LYS A 69 -13.84 -19.04 1.69
N GLY A 70 -13.38 -17.85 1.28
CA GLY A 70 -14.14 -16.95 0.41
C GLY A 70 -15.29 -16.19 1.06
N HIS A 71 -15.56 -16.37 2.36
CA HIS A 71 -16.60 -15.63 3.09
C HIS A 71 -15.94 -14.54 3.92
N ILE A 72 -15.75 -13.37 3.32
CA ILE A 72 -15.32 -12.17 4.04
C ILE A 72 -16.55 -11.31 4.30
N ASP A 73 -17.06 -11.35 5.52
CA ASP A 73 -18.05 -10.38 5.98
C ASP A 73 -17.32 -9.12 6.45
N ALA A 74 -17.21 -8.15 5.54
CA ALA A 74 -16.39 -6.96 5.75
C ALA A 74 -16.90 -6.10 6.94
N THR A 75 -18.20 -6.17 7.22
CA THR A 75 -18.82 -5.46 8.34
C THR A 75 -18.33 -6.01 9.69
N VAL A 76 -18.30 -7.33 9.84
CA VAL A 76 -17.85 -8.02 11.06
C VAL A 76 -16.34 -7.88 11.23
N MET A 77 -15.57 -7.91 10.14
CA MET A 77 -14.11 -7.73 10.19
C MET A 77 -13.72 -6.36 10.75
N MET A 78 -14.40 -5.28 10.36
CA MET A 78 -14.08 -3.91 10.81
C MET A 78 -14.18 -3.73 12.32
N HIS A 79 -15.07 -4.46 12.99
CA HIS A 79 -15.25 -4.39 14.45
C HIS A 79 -14.25 -5.26 15.23
N SER A 80 -13.53 -6.16 14.57
CA SER A 80 -12.59 -7.07 15.23
C SER A 80 -11.30 -6.37 15.70
N VAL A 81 -10.81 -6.74 16.88
CA VAL A 81 -9.52 -6.26 17.41
C VAL A 81 -8.37 -6.64 16.48
N GLY A 82 -8.43 -7.83 15.87
CA GLY A 82 -7.41 -8.31 14.94
C GLY A 82 -7.27 -7.42 13.70
N TRP A 83 -8.39 -6.96 13.13
CA TRP A 83 -8.38 -6.05 11.98
C TRP A 83 -7.78 -4.68 12.32
N ARG A 84 -8.08 -4.14 13.50
CA ARG A 84 -7.50 -2.87 13.97
C ARG A 84 -5.98 -2.97 14.10
N ILE A 85 -5.49 -4.05 14.70
CA ILE A 85 -4.04 -4.30 14.80
C ILE A 85 -3.43 -4.45 13.41
N ALA A 86 -4.07 -5.19 12.50
CA ALA A 86 -3.59 -5.37 11.14
C ALA A 86 -3.48 -4.04 10.37
N ILE A 87 -4.46 -3.14 10.49
CA ILE A 87 -4.41 -1.80 9.88
C ILE A 87 -3.23 -1.00 10.45
N ILE A 88 -3.04 -1.01 11.77
CA ILE A 88 -1.93 -0.29 12.41
C ILE A 88 -0.59 -0.82 11.90
N VAL A 89 -0.43 -2.15 11.84
CA VAL A 89 0.78 -2.79 11.31
C VAL A 89 0.99 -2.42 9.84
N ASN A 90 -0.07 -2.40 9.03
CA ASN A 90 0.03 -2.00 7.63
C ASN A 90 0.48 -0.53 7.49
N MET A 91 -0.08 0.35 8.32
CA MET A 91 0.27 1.77 8.34
C MET A 91 1.73 1.99 8.74
N LEU A 92 2.23 1.25 9.74
CA LEU A 92 3.64 1.28 10.14
C LEU A 92 4.55 0.73 9.04
N LEU A 93 4.15 -0.34 8.36
CA LEU A 93 4.89 -0.93 7.26
C LEU A 93 5.02 0.04 6.08
N GLY A 94 3.92 0.67 5.66
CA GLY A 94 3.92 1.69 4.62
C GLY A 94 4.81 2.88 4.98
N ALA A 95 4.73 3.35 6.22
CA ALA A 95 5.53 4.48 6.69
C ALA A 95 7.02 4.13 6.72
N TRP A 96 7.36 2.91 7.17
CA TRP A 96 8.72 2.40 7.19
C TRP A 96 9.30 2.23 5.78
N LEU A 97 8.53 1.67 4.84
CA LEU A 97 8.93 1.53 3.43
C LEU A 97 9.23 2.89 2.80
N LEU A 98 8.33 3.86 2.97
CA LEU A 98 8.54 5.22 2.45
C LEU A 98 9.76 5.88 3.10
N TRP A 99 9.89 5.81 4.42
CA TRP A 99 11.03 6.39 5.14
C TRP A 99 12.37 5.75 4.75
N ARG A 100 12.39 4.43 4.51
CA ARG A 100 13.62 3.69 4.20
C ARG A 100 14.05 3.84 2.74
N MET A 101 13.09 3.84 1.81
CA MET A 101 13.33 3.73 0.37
C MET A 101 13.25 5.06 -0.40
N VAL A 102 12.61 6.09 0.16
CA VAL A 102 12.49 7.41 -0.49
C VAL A 102 13.55 8.36 0.06
N PRO A 103 14.71 8.50 -0.61
CA PRO A 103 15.64 9.57 -0.31
C PRO A 103 15.10 10.90 -0.85
N ARG A 104 15.42 11.99 -0.15
CA ARG A 104 15.29 13.34 -0.70
C ARG A 104 16.41 13.58 -1.73
N ILE A 105 16.21 14.51 -2.65
CA ILE A 105 17.25 14.84 -3.67
C ILE A 105 18.56 15.31 -3.04
N ASP A 106 18.54 15.86 -1.83
CA ASP A 106 19.72 16.22 -1.03
C ASP A 106 20.44 15.02 -0.37
N ALA A 107 20.13 13.78 -0.75
CA ALA A 107 20.59 12.54 -0.08
C ALA A 107 20.23 12.39 1.41
N ARG A 108 19.44 13.32 1.96
CA ARG A 108 18.87 13.24 3.32
C ARG A 108 17.62 12.37 3.34
N ARG A 109 17.39 11.67 4.46
CA ARG A 109 16.13 10.93 4.67
C ARG A 109 14.97 11.90 4.87
N ILE A 110 13.80 11.49 4.38
CA ILE A 110 12.54 12.19 4.68
C ILE A 110 12.24 12.14 6.18
N LYS A 111 11.49 13.11 6.69
CA LYS A 111 11.07 13.11 8.09
C LYS A 111 10.11 11.92 8.33
N PRO A 112 10.24 11.19 9.45
CA PRO A 112 9.30 10.09 9.75
C PRO A 112 7.85 10.60 9.86
N THR A 113 7.67 11.86 10.26
CA THR A 113 6.36 12.52 10.33
C THR A 113 5.73 12.76 8.95
N SER A 114 6.51 13.12 7.93
CA SER A 114 6.00 13.30 6.57
C SER A 114 5.65 11.96 5.92
N ALA A 115 6.45 10.91 6.18
CA ALA A 115 6.15 9.55 5.75
C ALA A 115 4.82 9.05 6.35
N CYS A 116 4.64 9.20 7.67
CA CYS A 116 3.42 8.80 8.36
C CYS A 116 2.19 9.56 7.82
N LEU A 117 2.30 10.88 7.61
CA LEU A 117 1.20 11.68 7.07
C LEU A 117 0.83 11.25 5.64
N ALA A 118 1.80 10.97 4.78
CA ALA A 118 1.54 10.49 3.43
C ALA A 118 0.75 9.16 3.43
N VAL A 119 1.12 8.22 4.30
CA VAL A 119 0.39 6.95 4.47
C VAL A 119 -1.02 7.18 5.01
N ALA A 120 -1.18 8.08 5.98
CA ALA A 120 -2.49 8.41 6.56
C ALA A 120 -3.46 8.93 5.49
N VAL A 121 -2.99 9.79 4.57
CA VAL A 121 -3.83 10.29 3.47
C VAL A 121 -4.19 9.17 2.49
N VAL A 122 -3.26 8.27 2.15
CA VAL A 122 -3.57 7.12 1.30
C VAL A 122 -4.64 6.24 1.94
N MET A 123 -4.52 5.96 3.24
CA MET A 123 -5.51 5.19 3.99
C MET A 123 -6.87 5.90 4.03
N MET A 124 -6.89 7.21 4.22
CA MET A 124 -8.12 8.01 4.20
C MET A 124 -8.81 7.93 2.83
N VAL A 125 -8.05 8.07 1.73
CA VAL A 125 -8.59 7.95 0.36
C VAL A 125 -9.10 6.55 0.10
N GLY A 126 -8.33 5.51 0.48
CA GLY A 126 -8.73 4.12 0.30
C GLY A 126 -9.99 3.76 1.09
N PHE A 127 -10.06 4.16 2.36
CA PHE A 127 -11.23 3.94 3.20
C PHE A 127 -12.45 4.73 2.69
N GLY A 128 -12.26 5.98 2.26
CA GLY A 128 -13.32 6.80 1.66
C GLY A 128 -13.93 6.14 0.43
N LEU A 129 -13.08 5.72 -0.53
CA LEU A 129 -13.52 4.99 -1.73
C LEU A 129 -14.29 3.72 -1.37
N TYR A 130 -13.79 2.95 -0.41
CA TYR A 130 -14.46 1.74 0.05
C TYR A 130 -15.84 2.04 0.63
N THR A 131 -15.95 3.03 1.53
CA THR A 131 -17.24 3.40 2.14
C THR A 131 -18.23 3.95 1.12
N SER A 132 -17.78 4.71 0.12
CA SER A 132 -18.66 5.26 -0.93
C SER A 132 -19.16 4.22 -1.94
N LEU A 133 -18.50 3.07 -2.05
CA LEU A 133 -18.91 1.98 -2.93
C LEU A 133 -19.86 0.99 -2.25
N VAL A 134 -19.81 0.90 -0.92
CA VAL A 134 -20.59 -0.06 -0.12
C VAL A 134 -21.80 0.57 0.56
N GLY A 135 -21.76 1.88 0.85
CA GLY A 135 -22.89 2.65 1.38
C GLY A 135 -23.79 3.17 0.28
#